data_AF-A0A933XU37-F1
#
_entry.id   AF-A0A933XU37-F1
#
_cell.length_a   1.000
_cell.length_b   1.000
_cell.length_c   1.000
_cell.angle_alpha   90.00
_cell.angle_beta   90.00
_cell.angle_gamma   90.00
#
_symmetry.space_group_name_H-M   'P 1'
#
loop_
_entity.id
_entity.type
_entity.pdbx_description
1 polymer ?
#
loop_
_entity_poly.entity_id
_entity_poly.type
_entity_poly.pdbx_seq_one_letter_code
_entity_poly.pdbx_strand_id
1 'polypeptide(L)'
;MSLFVGALAVSILFASPRYSSSEAPPPKDKYADVHLNPNGFSPSSECGKCHKDIYSTWKNSLHAEAPNNSVFQTAYLQAYFERGEEVRQVCLACHAPIAALNADFKLTGEITREGINCDYCHSIAEVQPGGNGPRNRFEYGLVKNGPLQNVSSPVHKTRYNETFKESRFCWGCHEFETASGVKLIETYSEWAKGPYPAKGIHCQNCHMRKISGKIVAEEVKAIPQKEISSHDIAGGHSLTQREESIGIKIAQVNRFKQKVEVTVDVTNKGAGHMIPTGIPSKKIVLQVFIQSKTGEVHQMHQKTYQKVMVDANGEPVVHDSDLLLGKPVRILSDNRIAPLETRREKFTFFVPEEKDQKVSAAVFYSHTPRIVQPSPIHIKLHEVQQAIGP
;
A
#
# COMPACT_ATOMS: atom_id res chain seq x y z
N MET A 1 32.09 -62.95 49.83
CA MET A 1 32.43 -63.86 48.71
C MET A 1 31.39 -63.64 47.62
N SER A 2 31.79 -62.92 46.58
CA SER A 2 30.97 -62.64 45.40
C SER A 2 31.03 -63.84 44.45
N LEU A 3 29.88 -64.28 43.95
CA LEU A 3 29.80 -65.13 42.75
C LEU A 3 28.73 -64.55 41.82
N PHE A 4 29.23 -64.02 40.70
CA PHE A 4 28.51 -63.55 39.54
C PHE A 4 28.00 -64.76 38.73
N VAL A 5 26.75 -64.74 38.28
CA VAL A 5 26.33 -65.47 37.08
C VAL A 5 25.46 -64.53 36.24
N GLY A 6 25.94 -64.21 35.04
CA GLY A 6 25.36 -63.23 34.13
C GLY A 6 24.16 -63.74 33.35
N ALA A 7 23.23 -62.82 33.07
CA ALA A 7 22.13 -63.02 32.13
C ALA A 7 22.40 -62.23 30.84
N LEU A 8 22.37 -62.93 29.71
CA LEU A 8 22.42 -62.38 28.35
C LEU A 8 21.20 -61.46 28.11
N ALA A 9 21.44 -60.21 27.74
CA ALA A 9 20.42 -59.34 27.15
C ALA A 9 20.55 -59.39 25.61
N VAL A 10 19.51 -59.91 24.95
CA VAL A 10 19.34 -59.87 23.50
C VAL A 10 18.80 -58.48 23.13
N SER A 11 19.66 -57.65 22.54
CA SER A 11 19.28 -56.34 22.00
C SER A 11 18.73 -56.49 20.58
N ILE A 12 17.40 -56.41 20.43
CA ILE A 12 16.75 -56.27 19.11
C ILE A 12 16.90 -54.81 18.68
N LEU A 13 17.82 -54.57 17.76
CA LEU A 13 18.01 -53.27 17.10
C LEU A 13 16.90 -53.08 16.04
N PHE A 14 15.92 -52.21 16.32
CA PHE A 14 15.09 -51.63 15.28
C PHE A 14 15.92 -50.60 14.50
N ALA A 15 16.30 -50.94 13.27
CA ALA A 15 16.93 -50.00 12.35
C ALA A 15 15.88 -49.02 11.79
N SER A 16 16.00 -47.76 12.16
CA SER A 16 15.27 -46.65 11.53
C SER A 16 15.73 -46.47 10.08
N PRO A 17 14.85 -46.15 9.12
CA PRO A 17 15.26 -45.93 7.74
C PRO A 17 16.14 -44.69 7.66
N ARG A 18 17.39 -44.86 7.22
CA ARG A 18 18.29 -43.75 6.89
C ARG A 18 17.77 -43.09 5.61
N TYR A 19 17.20 -41.90 5.74
CA TYR A 19 17.08 -40.99 4.59
C TYR A 19 18.49 -40.55 4.20
N SER A 20 19.02 -41.19 3.15
CA SER A 20 20.21 -40.71 2.45
C SER A 20 19.81 -39.52 1.58
N SER A 21 20.08 -38.30 2.03
CA SER A 21 20.13 -37.14 1.14
C SER A 21 21.58 -36.98 0.65
N SER A 22 22.00 -37.81 -0.30
CA SER A 22 23.23 -37.60 -1.05
C SER A 22 22.97 -36.63 -2.20
N GLU A 23 22.82 -35.35 -1.89
CA GLU A 23 23.07 -34.30 -2.87
C GLU A 23 24.26 -33.49 -2.35
N ALA A 24 25.34 -33.48 -3.13
CA ALA A 24 26.48 -32.62 -2.85
C ALA A 24 26.01 -31.15 -2.79
N PRO A 25 26.52 -30.34 -1.85
CA PRO A 25 26.24 -28.92 -1.86
C PRO A 25 26.66 -28.31 -3.20
N PRO A 26 25.88 -27.38 -3.77
CA PRO A 26 26.26 -26.73 -5.01
C PRO A 26 27.66 -26.10 -4.85
N PRO A 27 28.50 -26.14 -5.90
CA PRO A 27 29.86 -25.62 -5.83
C PRO A 27 29.86 -24.15 -5.39
N LYS A 28 30.75 -23.81 -4.43
CA LYS A 28 30.86 -22.49 -3.80
C LYS A 28 31.04 -21.34 -4.81
N ASP A 29 31.51 -21.63 -6.02
CA ASP A 29 31.81 -20.62 -7.04
C ASP A 29 30.58 -20.14 -7.83
N LYS A 30 29.46 -20.88 -7.80
CA LYS A 30 28.29 -20.54 -8.65
C LYS A 30 27.51 -19.30 -8.20
N TYR A 31 27.72 -18.85 -6.96
CA TYR A 31 27.04 -17.70 -6.36
C TYR A 31 28.02 -16.65 -5.81
N ALA A 32 29.30 -16.71 -6.21
CA ALA A 32 30.35 -15.82 -5.71
C ALA A 32 30.09 -14.33 -6.01
N ASP A 33 29.23 -14.04 -6.99
CA ASP A 33 28.82 -12.69 -7.38
C ASP A 33 27.64 -12.14 -6.55
N VAL A 34 27.14 -12.85 -5.54
CA VAL A 34 26.11 -12.30 -4.64
C VAL A 34 26.77 -11.63 -3.43
N HIS A 35 26.58 -10.32 -3.29
CA HIS A 35 27.23 -9.49 -2.29
C HIS A 35 26.24 -8.96 -1.26
N LEU A 36 25.90 -9.78 -0.27
CA LEU A 36 25.04 -9.37 0.84
C LEU A 36 25.84 -8.65 1.92
N ASN A 37 25.28 -7.58 2.46
CA ASN A 37 25.85 -6.87 3.61
C ASN A 37 25.64 -7.71 4.88
N PRO A 38 26.69 -8.16 5.58
CA PRO A 38 26.54 -9.02 6.75
C PRO A 38 26.05 -8.27 8.00
N ASN A 39 26.13 -6.94 8.02
CA ASN A 39 25.84 -6.11 9.19
C ASN A 39 24.74 -5.07 8.93
N GLY A 40 24.07 -5.13 7.78
CA GLY A 40 23.11 -4.11 7.38
C GLY A 40 22.20 -4.58 6.26
N PHE A 41 21.63 -3.62 5.55
CA PHE A 41 20.79 -3.88 4.40
C PHE A 41 21.62 -4.08 3.13
N SER A 42 21.08 -4.91 2.23
CA SER A 42 21.63 -5.21 0.91
C SER A 42 20.70 -4.64 -0.18
N PRO A 43 21.24 -4.20 -1.33
CA PRO A 43 20.43 -3.77 -2.46
C PRO A 43 19.52 -4.89 -2.99
N SER A 44 18.32 -4.53 -3.46
CA SER A 44 17.39 -5.52 -4.04
C SER A 44 17.94 -6.20 -5.29
N SER A 45 18.86 -5.56 -6.01
CA SER A 45 19.54 -6.14 -7.18
C SER A 45 20.30 -7.42 -6.85
N GLU A 46 20.88 -7.53 -5.64
CA GLU A 46 21.54 -8.75 -5.16
C GLU A 46 20.54 -9.88 -4.96
N CYS A 47 19.34 -9.57 -4.44
CA CYS A 47 18.24 -10.53 -4.34
C CYS A 47 17.77 -10.98 -5.73
N GLY A 48 17.72 -10.05 -6.69
CA GLY A 48 17.29 -10.29 -8.07
C GLY A 48 18.17 -11.23 -8.88
N LYS A 49 19.42 -11.47 -8.45
CA LYS A 49 20.31 -12.47 -9.07
C LYS A 49 19.75 -13.90 -8.97
N CYS A 50 19.07 -14.21 -7.87
CA CYS A 50 18.43 -15.52 -7.64
C CYS A 50 16.89 -15.46 -7.66
N HIS A 51 16.27 -14.42 -7.11
CA HIS A 51 14.80 -14.29 -6.98
C HIS A 51 14.19 -13.50 -8.15
N LYS A 52 14.49 -13.91 -9.39
CA LYS A 52 14.23 -13.14 -10.61
C LYS A 52 12.77 -12.75 -10.80
N ASP A 53 11.84 -13.70 -10.64
CA ASP A 53 10.41 -13.46 -10.86
C ASP A 53 9.81 -12.59 -9.75
N ILE A 54 10.25 -12.76 -8.50
CA ILE A 54 9.84 -11.92 -7.38
C ILE A 54 10.34 -10.49 -7.58
N TYR A 55 11.65 -10.35 -7.88
CA TYR A 55 12.29 -9.06 -8.10
C TYR A 55 11.64 -8.27 -9.26
N SER A 56 11.27 -8.94 -10.35
CA SER A 56 10.62 -8.27 -11.48
C SER A 56 9.23 -7.70 -11.13
N THR A 57 8.47 -8.39 -10.26
CA THR A 57 7.19 -7.85 -9.75
C THR A 57 7.39 -6.69 -8.78
N TRP A 58 8.40 -6.75 -7.91
CA TRP A 58 8.72 -5.68 -6.97
C TRP A 58 9.25 -4.41 -7.68
N LYS A 59 10.18 -4.55 -8.62
CA LYS A 59 10.89 -3.42 -9.24
C LYS A 59 9.95 -2.41 -9.91
N ASN A 60 8.79 -2.87 -10.38
CA ASN A 60 7.78 -2.03 -11.04
C ASN A 60 6.61 -1.65 -10.10
N SER A 61 6.72 -1.93 -8.80
CA SER A 61 5.70 -1.65 -7.81
C SER A 61 5.79 -0.20 -7.29
N LEU A 62 4.69 0.29 -6.72
CA LEU A 62 4.71 1.56 -5.98
C LEU A 62 5.57 1.50 -4.71
N HIS A 63 5.96 0.32 -4.22
CA HIS A 63 6.88 0.19 -3.11
C HIS A 63 8.33 0.45 -3.52
N ALA A 64 8.77 -0.07 -4.67
CA ALA A 64 10.08 0.26 -5.25
C ALA A 64 10.16 1.74 -5.64
N GLU A 65 9.08 2.28 -6.20
CA GLU A 65 8.98 3.67 -6.65
C GLU A 65 8.50 4.64 -5.56
N ALA A 66 8.39 4.20 -4.30
CA ALA A 66 7.78 5.00 -3.24
C ALA A 66 8.38 6.39 -3.06
N PRO A 67 9.72 6.58 -3.10
CA PRO A 67 10.31 7.91 -3.00
C PRO A 67 10.38 8.60 -4.35
N ASN A 68 10.20 7.92 -5.49
CA ASN A 68 10.50 8.47 -6.83
C ASN A 68 9.24 8.77 -7.65
N ASN A 69 8.08 8.25 -7.25
CA ASN A 69 6.80 8.51 -7.92
C ASN A 69 6.46 10.01 -7.92
N SER A 70 6.08 10.53 -9.09
CA SER A 70 5.75 11.95 -9.33
C SER A 70 4.66 12.49 -8.40
N VAL A 71 3.66 11.67 -8.04
CA VAL A 71 2.60 12.08 -7.11
C VAL A 71 3.20 12.38 -5.72
N PHE A 72 4.05 11.48 -5.22
CA PHE A 72 4.75 11.67 -3.96
C PHE A 72 5.74 12.84 -4.04
N GLN A 73 6.59 12.87 -5.06
CA GLN A 73 7.60 13.90 -5.25
C GLN A 73 7.00 15.31 -5.28
N THR A 74 5.83 15.47 -5.91
CA THR A 74 5.11 16.75 -5.92
C THR A 74 4.72 17.19 -4.50
N ALA A 75 4.07 16.30 -3.73
CA ALA A 75 3.67 16.60 -2.36
C ALA A 75 4.88 16.81 -1.42
N TYR A 76 5.92 15.99 -1.59
CA TYR A 76 7.15 16.03 -0.80
C TYR A 76 7.94 17.31 -1.02
N LEU A 77 8.18 17.71 -2.27
CA LEU A 77 8.88 18.94 -2.59
C LEU A 77 8.10 20.17 -2.14
N GLN A 78 6.78 20.18 -2.30
CA GLN A 78 5.94 21.26 -1.78
C GLN A 78 6.08 21.37 -0.26
N ALA A 79 5.91 20.26 0.45
CA ALA A 79 6.05 20.22 1.90
C ALA A 79 7.44 20.72 2.33
N TYR A 80 8.49 20.28 1.63
CA TYR A 80 9.86 20.70 1.86
C TYR A 80 10.07 22.21 1.65
N PHE A 81 9.50 22.81 0.61
CA PHE A 81 9.59 24.26 0.40
C PHE A 81 8.80 25.06 1.45
N GLU A 82 7.74 24.50 2.00
CA GLU A 82 6.89 25.16 3.01
C GLU A 82 7.44 25.02 4.44
N ARG A 83 8.15 23.93 4.75
CA ARG A 83 8.49 23.53 6.14
C ARG A 83 9.96 23.14 6.35
N GLY A 84 10.72 22.96 5.27
CA GLY A 84 12.16 22.68 5.34
C GLY A 84 12.48 21.23 5.71
N GLU A 85 13.61 21.05 6.41
CA GLU A 85 14.27 19.76 6.68
C GLU A 85 13.39 18.74 7.44
N GLU A 86 12.48 19.20 8.30
CA GLU A 86 11.63 18.32 9.13
C GLU A 86 10.75 17.37 8.31
N VAL A 87 10.38 17.78 7.10
CA VAL A 87 9.56 17.00 6.16
C VAL A 87 10.22 15.67 5.83
N ARG A 88 11.55 15.64 5.74
CA ARG A 88 12.29 14.43 5.37
C ARG A 88 12.06 13.31 6.36
N GLN A 89 12.03 13.62 7.65
CA GLN A 89 11.85 12.61 8.70
C GLN A 89 10.46 11.99 8.65
N VAL A 90 9.43 12.79 8.40
CA VAL A 90 8.04 12.32 8.35
C VAL A 90 7.77 11.51 7.09
N CYS A 91 8.13 12.04 5.92
CA CYS A 91 7.81 11.42 4.64
C CYS A 91 8.65 10.16 4.38
N LEU A 92 9.96 10.22 4.63
CA LEU A 92 10.87 9.12 4.32
C LEU A 92 10.76 7.95 5.31
N ALA A 93 10.14 8.15 6.48
CA ALA A 93 9.83 7.05 7.40
C ALA A 93 8.98 5.94 6.76
N CYS A 94 8.11 6.30 5.80
CA CYS A 94 7.32 5.33 5.01
C CYS A 94 7.84 5.19 3.57
N HIS A 95 8.27 6.29 2.93
CA HIS A 95 8.58 6.28 1.49
C HIS A 95 10.03 5.88 1.15
N ALA A 96 10.95 5.94 2.11
CA ALA A 96 12.33 5.45 1.96
C ALA A 96 12.85 5.00 3.34
N PRO A 97 12.27 3.95 3.93
CA PRO A 97 12.48 3.66 5.34
C PRO A 97 13.92 3.27 5.68
N ILE A 98 14.69 2.70 4.74
CA ILE A 98 16.14 2.49 4.92
C ILE A 98 16.87 3.84 5.06
N ALA A 99 16.47 4.87 4.31
CA ALA A 99 17.04 6.21 4.44
C ALA A 99 16.79 6.78 5.84
N ALA A 100 15.58 6.60 6.38
CA ALA A 100 15.25 7.01 7.74
C ALA A 100 16.05 6.25 8.80
N LEU A 101 16.22 4.94 8.64
CA LEU A 101 17.01 4.10 9.56
C LEU A 101 18.51 4.43 9.54
N ASN A 102 19.06 4.75 8.37
CA ASN A 102 20.47 5.11 8.20
C ASN A 102 20.74 6.61 8.42
N ALA A 103 19.71 7.41 8.73
CA ALA A 103 19.76 8.87 8.77
C ALA A 103 20.29 9.54 7.47
N ASP A 104 20.16 8.87 6.32
CA ASP A 104 20.50 9.40 4.98
C ASP A 104 19.28 10.06 4.33
N PHE A 105 18.76 11.10 4.98
CA PHE A 105 17.57 11.82 4.51
C PHE A 105 17.78 12.54 3.17
N LYS A 106 19.03 12.71 2.73
CA LYS A 106 19.37 13.28 1.43
C LYS A 106 19.38 12.25 0.30
N LEU A 107 19.10 10.98 0.61
CA LEU A 107 19.03 9.86 -0.34
C LEU A 107 20.31 9.73 -1.17
N THR A 108 21.46 9.92 -0.52
CA THR A 108 22.77 9.92 -1.20
C THR A 108 23.19 8.51 -1.61
N GLY A 109 22.85 7.50 -0.81
CA GLY A 109 23.06 6.10 -1.12
C GLY A 109 22.18 5.61 -2.27
N GLU A 110 22.63 4.54 -2.95
CA GLU A 110 21.79 3.84 -3.93
C GLU A 110 20.66 3.09 -3.23
N ILE A 111 20.98 2.34 -2.17
CA ILE A 111 20.00 1.55 -1.40
C ILE A 111 18.89 2.39 -0.77
N THR A 112 19.19 3.65 -0.41
CA THR A 112 18.22 4.58 0.17
C THR A 112 17.23 5.11 -0.85
N ARG A 113 17.54 5.00 -2.15
CA ARG A 113 16.65 5.38 -3.27
C ARG A 113 15.76 4.25 -3.76
N GLU A 114 15.95 3.02 -3.28
CA GLU A 114 15.16 1.83 -3.66
C GLU A 114 13.78 1.74 -2.97
N GLY A 115 13.35 2.81 -2.29
CA GLY A 115 12.06 2.85 -1.60
C GLY A 115 11.91 1.77 -0.53
N ILE A 116 10.78 1.06 -0.55
CA ILE A 116 10.53 -0.09 0.31
C ILE A 116 11.09 -1.32 -0.40
N ASN A 117 12.37 -1.58 -0.14
CA ASN A 117 13.14 -2.59 -0.86
C ASN A 117 13.01 -4.01 -0.27
N CYS A 118 13.57 -5.01 -0.95
CA CYS A 118 13.50 -6.41 -0.53
C CYS A 118 14.04 -6.57 0.89
N ASP A 119 15.23 -6.02 1.15
CA ASP A 119 15.92 -6.30 2.39
C ASP A 119 15.34 -5.56 3.59
N TYR A 120 14.72 -4.39 3.38
CA TYR A 120 13.94 -3.71 4.41
C TYR A 120 12.85 -4.63 4.97
N CYS A 121 11.98 -5.13 4.09
CA CYS A 121 10.86 -5.99 4.48
C CYS A 121 11.35 -7.32 5.05
N HIS A 122 12.32 -7.97 4.39
CA HIS A 122 12.80 -9.29 4.80
C HIS A 122 13.75 -9.26 6.01
N SER A 123 14.18 -8.08 6.45
CA SER A 123 14.87 -7.90 7.74
C SER A 123 13.91 -7.69 8.91
N ILE A 124 12.60 -7.48 8.69
CA ILE A 124 11.63 -7.35 9.79
C ILE A 124 11.47 -8.70 10.50
N ALA A 125 11.94 -8.76 11.74
CA ALA A 125 11.84 -9.93 12.61
C ALA A 125 10.53 -9.94 13.40
N GLU A 126 10.02 -8.77 13.79
CA GLU A 126 8.76 -8.63 14.52
C GLU A 126 8.13 -7.27 14.29
N VAL A 127 6.80 -7.23 14.26
CA VAL A 127 6.02 -5.99 14.29
C VAL A 127 5.38 -5.86 15.66
N GLN A 128 5.80 -4.84 16.40
CA GLN A 128 5.36 -4.58 17.76
C GLN A 128 4.34 -3.44 17.79
N PRO A 129 3.31 -3.52 18.64
CA PRO A 129 2.52 -2.35 18.99
C PRO A 129 3.43 -1.24 19.56
N GLY A 130 3.13 0.01 19.24
CA GLY A 130 3.84 1.20 19.74
C GLY A 130 2.90 2.39 19.79
N GLY A 131 3.32 3.49 20.43
CA GLY A 131 2.53 4.71 20.69
C GLY A 131 1.82 5.29 19.45
N ASN A 132 2.40 6.30 18.79
CA ASN A 132 1.82 6.91 17.58
C ASN A 132 1.91 5.99 16.32
N GLY A 133 1.99 4.67 16.52
CA GLY A 133 2.15 3.67 15.47
C GLY A 133 3.00 2.47 15.88
N PRO A 134 2.89 1.34 15.16
CA PRO A 134 3.70 0.15 15.37
C PRO A 134 5.19 0.37 15.10
N ARG A 135 6.03 -0.45 15.74
CA ARG A 135 7.48 -0.44 15.57
C ARG A 135 7.95 -1.77 15.00
N ASN A 136 8.80 -1.71 13.98
CA ASN A 136 9.45 -2.90 13.43
C ASN A 136 10.75 -3.17 14.18
N ARG A 137 10.92 -4.39 14.69
CA ARG A 137 12.23 -4.90 15.10
C ARG A 137 12.88 -5.56 13.91
N PHE A 138 14.12 -5.18 13.62
CA PHE A 138 14.89 -5.72 12.52
C PHE A 138 15.94 -6.74 13.00
N GLU A 139 16.18 -7.74 12.18
CA GLU A 139 17.35 -8.63 12.22
C GLU A 139 18.17 -8.38 10.94
N TYR A 140 19.20 -7.55 11.06
CA TYR A 140 20.05 -7.16 9.93
C TYR A 140 21.01 -8.28 9.52
N GLY A 141 21.57 -8.16 8.32
CA GLY A 141 22.63 -9.04 7.85
C GLY A 141 22.12 -10.25 7.09
N LEU A 142 22.73 -11.41 7.32
CA LEU A 142 22.53 -12.60 6.48
C LEU A 142 21.30 -13.44 6.84
N VAL A 143 20.40 -12.99 7.72
CA VAL A 143 19.17 -13.72 8.05
C VAL A 143 17.99 -13.04 7.36
N LYS A 144 17.25 -13.78 6.53
CA LYS A 144 16.06 -13.27 5.84
C LYS A 144 14.80 -13.96 6.37
N ASN A 145 13.86 -13.15 6.84
CA ASN A 145 12.56 -13.58 7.37
C ASN A 145 11.57 -13.81 6.21
N GLY A 146 10.70 -14.80 6.32
CA GLY A 146 9.66 -15.02 5.31
C GLY A 146 8.64 -16.09 5.69
N PRO A 147 7.59 -16.29 4.86
CA PRO A 147 6.47 -17.17 5.20
C PRO A 147 6.73 -18.67 4.87
N LEU A 148 7.87 -19.01 4.26
CA LEU A 148 8.19 -20.38 3.86
C LEU A 148 8.91 -21.12 4.98
N GLN A 149 8.50 -22.37 5.21
CA GLN A 149 9.12 -23.29 6.16
C GLN A 149 10.07 -24.25 5.44
N ASN A 150 11.05 -24.78 6.15
CA ASN A 150 11.96 -25.83 5.67
C ASN A 150 12.67 -25.51 4.34
N VAL A 151 12.93 -24.22 4.10
CA VAL A 151 13.70 -23.73 2.96
C VAL A 151 15.14 -23.44 3.39
N SER A 152 16.10 -23.68 2.51
CA SER A 152 17.51 -23.34 2.70
C SER A 152 18.01 -22.50 1.54
N SER A 153 18.95 -21.58 1.80
CA SER A 153 19.59 -20.77 0.77
C SER A 153 21.11 -20.94 0.81
N PRO A 154 21.79 -20.92 -0.35
CA PRO A 154 23.25 -21.05 -0.41
C PRO A 154 23.99 -19.79 0.07
N VAL A 155 23.34 -18.62 0.09
CA VAL A 155 24.00 -17.31 0.31
C VAL A 155 23.49 -16.54 1.53
N HIS A 156 22.36 -16.94 2.11
CA HIS A 156 21.83 -16.35 3.34
C HIS A 156 21.09 -17.40 4.18
N LYS A 157 20.94 -17.14 5.47
CA LYS A 157 20.08 -17.92 6.36
C LYS A 157 18.63 -17.55 6.11
N THR A 158 17.75 -18.53 6.25
CA THR A 158 16.30 -18.40 6.12
C THR A 158 15.67 -18.54 7.50
N ARG A 159 14.67 -17.70 7.79
CA ARG A 159 13.89 -17.77 9.03
C ARG A 159 12.41 -17.73 8.72
N TYR A 160 11.69 -18.78 9.12
CA TYR A 160 10.24 -18.76 9.06
C TYR A 160 9.69 -17.70 10.03
N ASN A 161 8.78 -16.86 9.54
CA ASN A 161 8.12 -15.83 10.32
C ASN A 161 6.64 -15.77 9.91
N GLU A 162 5.76 -16.17 10.83
CA GLU A 162 4.32 -16.21 10.60
C GLU A 162 3.71 -14.83 10.32
N THR A 163 4.31 -13.76 10.87
CA THR A 163 3.90 -12.37 10.63
C THR A 163 3.76 -12.07 9.13
N PHE A 164 4.61 -12.65 8.27
CA PHE A 164 4.55 -12.46 6.81
C PHE A 164 3.26 -12.96 6.16
N LYS A 165 2.46 -13.75 6.89
CA LYS A 165 1.13 -14.23 6.47
C LYS A 165 -0.02 -13.42 7.06
N GLU A 166 0.26 -12.44 7.91
CA GLU A 166 -0.73 -11.67 8.66
C GLU A 166 -0.71 -10.20 8.27
N SER A 167 -1.88 -9.55 8.27
CA SER A 167 -2.01 -8.11 7.98
C SER A 167 -1.20 -7.21 8.91
N ARG A 168 -0.85 -7.70 10.13
CA ARG A 168 0.00 -6.95 11.06
C ARG A 168 1.35 -6.60 10.46
N PHE A 169 1.85 -7.37 9.48
CA PHE A 169 3.09 -7.05 8.78
C PHE A 169 3.04 -5.70 8.05
N CYS A 170 1.88 -5.35 7.49
CA CYS A 170 1.67 -4.10 6.75
C CYS A 170 1.40 -2.91 7.67
N TRP A 171 1.11 -3.17 8.95
CA TRP A 171 0.69 -2.16 9.92
C TRP A 171 1.73 -1.04 10.09
N GLY A 172 3.03 -1.38 10.01
CA GLY A 172 4.19 -0.49 10.08
C GLY A 172 4.09 0.82 9.29
N CYS A 173 3.50 0.77 8.10
CA CYS A 173 3.41 1.90 7.18
C CYS A 173 1.95 2.25 6.79
N HIS A 174 1.02 1.30 6.98
CA HIS A 174 -0.38 1.47 6.60
C HIS A 174 -1.29 1.92 7.75
N GLU A 175 -0.69 2.45 8.82
CA GLU A 175 -1.34 3.15 9.92
C GLU A 175 -0.46 4.35 10.30
N PHE A 176 -1.06 5.52 10.47
CA PHE A 176 -0.35 6.74 10.86
C PHE A 176 -1.23 7.63 11.72
N GLU A 177 -0.70 7.97 12.89
CA GLU A 177 -1.27 8.91 13.85
C GLU A 177 -0.34 10.11 13.98
N THR A 178 -0.90 11.32 13.95
CA THR A 178 -0.11 12.55 14.15
C THR A 178 0.42 12.63 15.58
N ALA A 179 1.38 13.53 15.81
CA ALA A 179 1.82 13.87 17.16
C ALA A 179 0.69 14.38 18.07
N SER A 180 -0.38 14.95 17.50
CA SER A 180 -1.58 15.41 18.20
C SER A 180 -2.60 14.30 18.49
N GLY A 181 -2.30 13.04 18.17
CA GLY A 181 -3.20 11.90 18.39
C GLY A 181 -4.29 11.73 17.34
N VAL A 182 -4.18 12.43 16.20
CA VAL A 182 -5.18 12.37 15.13
C VAL A 182 -4.83 11.24 14.17
N LYS A 183 -5.76 10.29 14.05
CA LYS A 183 -5.62 9.15 13.14
C LYS A 183 -5.87 9.55 11.69
N LEU A 184 -4.79 9.66 10.92
CA LEU A 184 -4.86 10.07 9.51
C LEU A 184 -5.04 8.88 8.60
N ILE A 185 -4.14 7.91 8.70
CA ILE A 185 -4.16 6.68 7.92
C ILE A 185 -4.55 5.56 8.87
N GLU A 186 -5.69 4.94 8.63
CA GLU A 186 -6.25 3.90 9.50
C GLU A 186 -6.43 2.57 8.76
N THR A 187 -5.71 2.32 7.67
CA THR A 187 -5.98 1.18 6.77
C THR A 187 -5.96 -0.15 7.51
N TYR A 188 -4.97 -0.36 8.39
CA TYR A 188 -4.89 -1.57 9.20
C TYR A 188 -6.06 -1.63 10.19
N SER A 189 -6.32 -0.56 10.94
CA SER A 189 -7.43 -0.50 11.90
C SER A 189 -8.81 -0.66 11.25
N GLU A 190 -9.01 -0.12 10.05
CA GLU A 190 -10.21 -0.29 9.23
C GLU A 190 -10.40 -1.76 8.85
N TRP A 191 -9.33 -2.44 8.42
CA TRP A 191 -9.35 -3.89 8.16
C TRP A 191 -9.62 -4.70 9.42
N ALA A 192 -8.93 -4.38 10.53
CA ALA A 192 -9.02 -5.10 11.79
C ALA A 192 -10.43 -5.04 12.42
N LYS A 193 -11.15 -3.92 12.20
CA LYS A 193 -12.56 -3.75 12.62
C LYS A 193 -13.55 -4.37 11.62
N GLY A 194 -13.11 -4.63 10.40
CA GLY A 194 -13.93 -5.19 9.33
C GLY A 194 -14.21 -6.69 9.49
N PRO A 195 -14.94 -7.31 8.54
CA PRO A 195 -15.32 -8.71 8.62
C PRO A 195 -14.22 -9.70 8.15
N TYR A 196 -13.11 -9.20 7.62
CA TYR A 196 -12.07 -10.00 6.94
C TYR A 196 -11.12 -10.72 7.91
N PRO A 197 -10.70 -10.13 9.04
CA PRO A 197 -9.91 -10.83 10.06
C PRO A 197 -10.57 -12.12 10.54
N ALA A 198 -11.89 -12.08 10.81
CA ALA A 198 -12.66 -13.25 11.25
C ALA A 198 -12.74 -14.35 10.18
N LYS A 199 -12.51 -14.02 8.90
CA LYS A 199 -12.46 -14.96 7.78
C LYS A 199 -11.03 -15.43 7.46
N GLY A 200 -10.03 -14.99 8.23
CA GLY A 200 -8.61 -15.27 7.93
C GLY A 200 -8.12 -14.63 6.64
N ILE A 201 -8.80 -13.59 6.14
CA ILE A 201 -8.39 -12.88 4.92
C ILE A 201 -7.51 -11.70 5.34
N HIS A 202 -6.23 -11.81 5.02
CA HIS A 202 -5.19 -10.81 5.29
C HIS A 202 -4.86 -9.96 4.07
N CYS A 203 -4.15 -8.85 4.29
CA CYS A 203 -3.69 -7.93 3.24
C CYS A 203 -2.99 -8.68 2.10
N GLN A 204 -2.14 -9.65 2.44
CA GLN A 204 -1.36 -10.45 1.50
C GLN A 204 -2.23 -11.28 0.55
N ASN A 205 -3.43 -11.71 0.97
CA ASN A 205 -4.30 -12.53 0.13
C ASN A 205 -4.76 -11.77 -1.14
N CYS A 206 -5.00 -10.47 -1.02
CA CYS A 206 -5.45 -9.63 -2.14
C CYS A 206 -4.28 -8.83 -2.75
N HIS A 207 -3.41 -8.26 -1.92
CA HIS A 207 -2.34 -7.37 -2.39
C HIS A 207 -1.08 -8.12 -2.82
N MET A 208 -0.81 -9.32 -2.29
CA MET A 208 0.32 -10.18 -2.67
C MET A 208 -0.16 -11.50 -3.27
N ARG A 209 -1.11 -11.40 -4.21
CA ARG A 209 -1.80 -12.55 -4.83
C ARG A 209 -0.82 -13.59 -5.36
N LYS A 210 -1.25 -14.86 -5.34
CA LYS A 210 -0.48 -15.94 -5.94
C LYS A 210 -0.48 -15.80 -7.45
N ILE A 211 0.70 -15.87 -8.04
CA ILE A 211 0.92 -15.86 -9.49
C ILE A 211 1.89 -16.99 -9.82
N SER A 212 1.79 -17.54 -11.03
CA SER A 212 2.78 -18.46 -11.56
C SER A 212 4.17 -17.80 -11.59
N GLY A 213 5.17 -18.49 -11.07
CA GLY A 213 6.54 -17.98 -11.03
C GLY A 213 7.44 -18.87 -10.19
N LYS A 214 8.74 -18.70 -10.38
CA LYS A 214 9.78 -19.41 -9.65
C LYS A 214 10.22 -18.60 -8.45
N ILE A 215 10.29 -19.25 -7.29
CA ILE A 215 10.78 -18.61 -6.06
C ILE A 215 12.27 -18.27 -6.21
N VAL A 216 13.05 -19.14 -6.82
CA VAL A 216 14.49 -18.99 -7.07
C VAL A 216 14.84 -19.43 -8.49
N ALA A 217 15.99 -18.99 -8.98
CA ALA A 217 16.58 -19.42 -10.24
C ALA A 217 16.80 -20.95 -10.25
N GLU A 218 16.78 -21.55 -11.44
CA GLU A 218 16.79 -23.01 -11.63
C GLU A 218 18.03 -23.69 -11.04
N GLU A 219 19.11 -22.93 -10.92
CA GLU A 219 20.39 -23.41 -10.40
C GLU A 219 20.38 -23.62 -8.88
N VAL A 220 19.42 -23.00 -8.18
CA VAL A 220 19.23 -23.09 -6.73
C VAL A 220 18.21 -24.19 -6.44
N LYS A 221 18.47 -25.03 -5.44
CA LYS A 221 17.53 -26.04 -4.97
C LYS A 221 16.21 -25.38 -4.53
N ALA A 222 15.20 -25.49 -5.39
CA ALA A 222 13.87 -24.93 -5.14
C ALA A 222 12.98 -25.93 -4.38
N ILE A 223 11.95 -25.41 -3.73
CA ILE A 223 10.80 -26.23 -3.30
C ILE A 223 9.87 -26.49 -4.50
N PRO A 224 9.03 -27.54 -4.48
CA PRO A 224 8.15 -27.89 -5.60
C PRO A 224 7.06 -26.84 -5.94
N GLN A 225 6.97 -25.75 -5.17
CA GLN A 225 5.98 -24.70 -5.34
C GLN A 225 6.25 -23.90 -6.64
N LYS A 226 5.23 -23.82 -7.49
CA LYS A 226 5.28 -23.14 -8.80
C LYS A 226 4.59 -21.77 -8.81
N GLU A 227 4.16 -21.31 -7.64
CA GLU A 227 3.52 -20.02 -7.45
C GLU A 227 4.32 -19.16 -6.48
N ILE A 228 4.45 -17.88 -6.79
CA ILE A 228 5.02 -16.87 -5.90
C ILE A 228 3.91 -15.94 -5.41
N SER A 229 4.12 -15.32 -4.25
CA SER A 229 3.36 -14.12 -3.91
C SER A 229 3.89 -12.97 -4.75
N SER A 230 3.01 -12.34 -5.52
CA SER A 230 3.37 -11.15 -6.30
C SER A 230 3.83 -10.03 -5.36
N HIS A 231 4.94 -9.38 -5.68
CA HIS A 231 5.44 -8.21 -4.96
C HIS A 231 5.13 -6.91 -5.70
N ASP A 232 4.21 -6.94 -6.68
CA ASP A 232 3.63 -5.73 -7.30
C ASP A 232 2.80 -4.91 -6.29
N ILE A 233 2.27 -5.58 -5.25
CA ILE A 233 1.51 -5.02 -4.13
C ILE A 233 0.38 -4.12 -4.66
N ALA A 234 -0.44 -4.72 -5.53
CA ALA A 234 -1.44 -4.05 -6.34
C ALA A 234 -2.48 -3.29 -5.49
N GLY A 235 -2.71 -2.01 -5.83
CA GLY A 235 -3.70 -1.15 -5.17
C GLY A 235 -4.50 -0.34 -6.18
N GLY A 236 -4.76 0.94 -5.90
CA GLY A 236 -5.59 1.81 -6.77
C GLY A 236 -5.04 2.05 -8.19
N HIS A 237 -3.77 1.73 -8.45
CA HIS A 237 -3.15 1.78 -9.79
C HIS A 237 -3.44 0.53 -10.63
N SER A 238 -3.89 -0.56 -10.02
CA SER A 238 -4.26 -1.80 -10.72
C SER A 238 -5.71 -1.71 -11.20
N LEU A 239 -5.93 -1.94 -12.50
CA LEU A 239 -7.26 -1.96 -13.08
C LEU A 239 -8.12 -3.06 -12.45
N THR A 240 -7.58 -4.28 -12.31
CA THR A 240 -8.28 -5.41 -11.68
C THR A 240 -8.72 -5.06 -10.25
N GLN A 241 -7.82 -4.52 -9.43
CA GLN A 241 -8.18 -4.15 -8.05
C GLN A 241 -9.25 -3.06 -8.00
N ARG A 242 -9.20 -2.07 -8.89
CA ARG A 242 -10.24 -1.05 -8.99
C ARG A 242 -11.60 -1.67 -9.32
N GLU A 243 -11.64 -2.53 -10.34
CA GLU A 243 -12.86 -3.20 -10.78
C GLU A 243 -13.44 -4.13 -9.71
N GLU A 244 -12.60 -4.81 -8.93
CA GLU A 244 -13.03 -5.72 -7.86
C GLU A 244 -13.38 -5.01 -6.56
N SER A 245 -12.85 -3.81 -6.31
CA SER A 245 -13.04 -3.10 -5.03
C SER A 245 -14.42 -2.46 -4.85
N ILE A 246 -14.94 -1.80 -5.90
CA ILE A 246 -16.17 -0.99 -5.82
C ILE A 246 -17.16 -1.39 -6.93
N GLY A 247 -18.44 -1.40 -6.61
CA GLY A 247 -19.53 -1.62 -7.56
C GLY A 247 -20.57 -0.52 -7.48
N ILE A 248 -21.15 -0.16 -8.63
CA ILE A 248 -22.30 0.74 -8.70
C ILE A 248 -23.46 0.05 -9.44
N LYS A 249 -24.69 0.32 -9.00
CA LYS A 249 -25.91 -0.16 -9.64
C LYS A 249 -26.97 0.93 -9.58
N ILE A 250 -27.52 1.31 -10.74
CA ILE A 250 -28.75 2.12 -10.77
C ILE A 250 -29.89 1.21 -10.31
N ALA A 251 -30.34 1.40 -9.08
CA ALA A 251 -31.34 0.56 -8.45
C ALA A 251 -32.76 0.92 -8.89
N GLN A 252 -33.02 2.21 -9.13
CA GLN A 252 -34.34 2.70 -9.52
C GLN A 252 -34.22 4.01 -10.32
N VAL A 253 -35.10 4.18 -11.31
CA VAL A 253 -35.32 5.44 -12.03
C VAL A 253 -36.83 5.67 -12.10
N ASN A 254 -37.32 6.75 -11.50
CA ASN A 254 -38.72 7.14 -11.53
C ASN A 254 -38.86 8.48 -12.25
N ARG A 255 -39.79 8.57 -13.21
CA ARG A 255 -40.11 9.84 -13.89
C ARG A 255 -41.50 10.33 -13.49
N PHE A 256 -41.57 11.58 -13.08
CA PHE A 256 -42.78 12.31 -12.76
C PHE A 256 -42.79 13.61 -13.57
N LYS A 257 -43.32 13.56 -14.80
CA LYS A 257 -43.25 14.68 -15.76
C LYS A 257 -41.79 15.09 -16.01
N GLN A 258 -41.44 16.32 -15.66
CA GLN A 258 -40.09 16.86 -15.79
C GLN A 258 -39.15 16.43 -14.66
N LYS A 259 -39.66 15.88 -13.56
CA LYS A 259 -38.84 15.40 -12.44
C LYS A 259 -38.41 13.96 -12.67
N VAL A 260 -37.11 13.68 -12.58
CA VAL A 260 -36.54 12.32 -12.63
C VAL A 260 -35.82 12.03 -11.33
N GLU A 261 -36.23 10.99 -10.61
CA GLU A 261 -35.56 10.50 -9.41
C GLU A 261 -34.75 9.26 -9.75
N VAL A 262 -33.45 9.30 -9.44
CA VAL A 262 -32.52 8.21 -9.67
C VAL A 262 -31.98 7.74 -8.34
N THR A 263 -32.07 6.44 -8.06
CA THR A 263 -31.43 5.80 -6.92
C THR A 263 -30.26 4.96 -7.38
N VAL A 264 -29.08 5.21 -6.82
CA VAL A 264 -27.84 4.47 -7.14
C VAL A 264 -27.31 3.82 -5.87
N ASP A 265 -27.10 2.51 -5.92
CA ASP A 265 -26.42 1.75 -4.89
C ASP A 265 -24.92 1.73 -5.20
N VAL A 266 -24.08 2.16 -4.25
CA VAL A 266 -22.61 2.12 -4.31
C VAL A 266 -22.12 1.15 -3.24
N THR A 267 -21.40 0.11 -3.66
CA THR A 267 -20.99 -0.98 -2.77
C THR A 267 -19.47 -1.09 -2.72
N ASN A 268 -18.88 -1.04 -1.53
CA ASN A 268 -17.55 -1.57 -1.31
C ASN A 268 -17.65 -3.10 -1.34
N LYS A 269 -17.42 -3.69 -2.51
CA LYS A 269 -17.76 -5.10 -2.75
C LYS A 269 -16.63 -6.07 -2.45
N GLY A 270 -15.39 -5.56 -2.38
CA GLY A 270 -14.20 -6.42 -2.28
C GLY A 270 -13.16 -5.99 -1.24
N ALA A 271 -13.08 -4.70 -0.87
CA ALA A 271 -12.03 -4.26 0.03
C ALA A 271 -12.35 -4.58 1.49
N GLY A 272 -11.36 -5.15 2.19
CA GLY A 272 -11.45 -5.44 3.62
C GLY A 272 -11.35 -4.22 4.53
N HIS A 273 -11.05 -3.03 3.98
CA HIS A 273 -10.94 -1.74 4.65
C HIS A 273 -11.91 -0.72 4.01
N MET A 274 -11.93 0.54 4.47
CA MET A 274 -12.79 1.58 3.90
C MET A 274 -12.38 1.88 2.45
N ILE A 275 -13.32 2.39 1.64
CA ILE A 275 -13.03 2.90 0.29
C ILE A 275 -13.39 4.41 0.19
N PRO A 276 -12.42 5.28 -0.18
CA PRO A 276 -10.99 5.00 -0.33
C PRO A 276 -10.27 4.98 1.02
N THR A 277 -9.37 4.03 1.26
CA THR A 277 -8.46 4.05 2.43
C THR A 277 -7.20 4.88 2.15
N GLY A 278 -6.32 5.01 3.14
CA GLY A 278 -5.07 5.77 3.06
C GLY A 278 -5.19 7.21 3.53
N ILE A 279 -4.43 8.12 2.91
CA ILE A 279 -4.42 9.54 3.28
C ILE A 279 -5.79 10.22 3.02
N PRO A 280 -6.27 11.09 3.93
CA PRO A 280 -7.61 11.70 3.84
C PRO A 280 -7.90 12.53 2.57
N SER A 281 -6.88 12.98 1.84
CA SER A 281 -7.08 13.72 0.58
C SER A 281 -7.67 12.87 -0.56
N LYS A 282 -7.67 11.53 -0.42
CA LYS A 282 -8.24 10.59 -1.38
C LYS A 282 -9.76 10.56 -1.28
N LYS A 283 -10.43 10.54 -2.44
CA LYS A 283 -11.89 10.61 -2.52
C LYS A 283 -12.44 9.61 -3.53
N ILE A 284 -13.68 9.20 -3.29
CA ILE A 284 -14.50 8.53 -4.30
C ILE A 284 -15.63 9.48 -4.68
N VAL A 285 -15.81 9.72 -5.97
CA VAL A 285 -16.84 10.60 -6.51
C VAL A 285 -17.78 9.77 -7.37
N LEU A 286 -19.00 9.59 -6.90
CA LEU A 286 -20.10 9.09 -7.73
C LEU A 286 -20.64 10.25 -8.55
N GLN A 287 -20.70 10.12 -9.87
CA GLN A 287 -21.38 11.05 -10.76
C GLN A 287 -22.55 10.31 -11.44
N VAL A 288 -23.71 10.97 -11.46
CA VAL A 288 -24.94 10.47 -12.08
C VAL A 288 -25.38 11.48 -13.12
N PHE A 289 -25.59 11.01 -14.34
CA PHE A 289 -25.84 11.83 -15.51
C PHE A 289 -27.22 11.54 -16.09
N ILE A 290 -27.90 12.61 -16.54
CA ILE A 290 -28.95 12.51 -17.55
C ILE A 290 -28.33 12.89 -18.88
N GLN A 291 -28.39 11.98 -19.85
CA GLN A 291 -27.77 12.13 -21.16
C GLN A 291 -28.77 11.88 -22.28
N SER A 292 -28.51 12.42 -23.46
CA SER A 292 -29.19 11.98 -24.68
C SER A 292 -28.73 10.57 -25.08
N LYS A 293 -29.43 9.94 -26.04
CA LYS A 293 -28.96 8.69 -26.66
C LYS A 293 -27.58 8.83 -27.31
N THR A 294 -27.26 9.99 -27.89
CA THR A 294 -25.95 10.28 -28.51
C THR A 294 -24.83 10.50 -27.48
N GLY A 295 -25.16 10.62 -26.18
CA GLY A 295 -24.20 10.73 -25.09
C GLY A 295 -23.94 12.16 -24.61
N GLU A 296 -24.63 13.15 -25.18
CA GLU A 296 -24.59 14.53 -24.69
C GLU A 296 -25.12 14.61 -23.26
N VAL A 297 -24.39 15.26 -22.35
CA VAL A 297 -24.79 15.42 -20.95
C VAL A 297 -25.70 16.61 -20.80
N HIS A 298 -26.95 16.39 -20.39
CA HIS A 298 -27.89 17.46 -20.07
C HIS A 298 -27.73 17.95 -18.63
N GLN A 299 -27.62 17.02 -17.68
CA GLN A 299 -27.42 17.32 -16.26
C GLN A 299 -26.51 16.27 -15.62
N MET A 300 -25.76 16.69 -14.59
CA MET A 300 -24.90 15.83 -13.79
C MET A 300 -24.99 16.24 -12.33
N HIS A 301 -25.26 15.27 -11.47
CA HIS A 301 -25.15 15.41 -10.02
C HIS A 301 -24.07 14.48 -9.50
N GLN A 302 -23.48 14.83 -8.35
CA GLN A 302 -22.42 14.02 -7.76
C GLN A 302 -22.54 13.86 -6.25
N LYS A 303 -21.94 12.79 -5.73
CA LYS A 303 -21.76 12.50 -4.32
C LYS A 303 -20.30 12.15 -4.06
N THR A 304 -19.71 12.77 -3.04
CA THR A 304 -18.32 12.51 -2.65
C THR A 304 -18.28 11.72 -1.35
N TYR A 305 -17.47 10.65 -1.34
CA TYR A 305 -17.11 9.86 -0.17
C TYR A 305 -15.65 10.14 0.18
N GLN A 306 -15.43 10.71 1.36
CA GLN A 306 -14.12 11.19 1.82
C GLN A 306 -14.05 11.25 3.34
N LYS A 307 -12.83 11.34 3.86
CA LYS A 307 -12.56 11.71 5.24
C LYS A 307 -12.15 13.19 5.26
N VAL A 308 -12.84 14.02 6.03
CA VAL A 308 -12.56 15.44 6.14
C VAL A 308 -11.90 15.71 7.48
N MET A 309 -10.67 16.24 7.42
CA MET A 309 -9.91 16.69 8.58
C MET A 309 -10.02 18.21 8.69
N VAL A 310 -10.00 18.74 9.90
CA VAL A 310 -9.98 20.19 10.13
C VAL A 310 -8.88 20.60 11.10
N ASP A 311 -8.43 21.84 10.95
CA ASP A 311 -7.50 22.47 11.88
C ASP A 311 -8.21 23.02 13.13
N ALA A 312 -7.46 23.73 13.99
CA ALA A 312 -7.96 24.31 15.23
C ALA A 312 -9.08 25.34 15.04
N ASN A 313 -9.16 25.97 13.87
CA ASN A 313 -10.21 26.95 13.53
C ASN A 313 -11.44 26.29 12.91
N GLY A 314 -11.39 24.98 12.67
CA GLY A 314 -12.46 24.24 11.99
C GLY A 314 -12.36 24.29 10.46
N GLU A 315 -11.26 24.82 9.91
CA GLU A 315 -11.06 24.90 8.45
C GLU A 315 -10.60 23.55 7.88
N PRO A 316 -11.16 23.10 6.75
CA PRO A 316 -10.75 21.85 6.11
C PRO A 316 -9.27 21.82 5.74
N VAL A 317 -8.55 20.80 6.21
CA VAL A 317 -7.18 20.52 5.81
C VAL A 317 -7.21 19.56 4.63
N VAL A 318 -6.86 20.05 3.44
CA VAL A 318 -7.00 19.32 2.17
C VAL A 318 -5.68 18.90 1.54
N HIS A 319 -4.56 19.44 2.01
CA HIS A 319 -3.23 19.19 1.44
C HIS A 319 -2.48 18.11 2.22
N ASP A 320 -1.85 17.17 1.50
CA ASP A 320 -1.11 16.06 2.10
C ASP A 320 0.02 16.52 3.03
N SER A 321 0.73 17.60 2.66
CA SER A 321 1.79 18.21 3.48
C SER A 321 1.26 18.67 4.83
N ASP A 322 0.18 19.46 4.82
CA ASP A 322 -0.46 19.95 6.03
C ASP A 322 -1.08 18.81 6.87
N LEU A 323 -1.67 17.81 6.21
CA LEU A 323 -2.21 16.63 6.87
C LEU A 323 -1.12 15.91 7.66
N LEU A 324 -0.02 15.54 6.99
CA LEU A 324 1.06 14.74 7.57
C LEU A 324 1.90 15.51 8.60
N LEU A 325 1.99 16.83 8.47
CA LEU A 325 2.79 17.69 9.36
C LEU A 325 1.97 18.29 10.52
N GLY A 326 0.90 17.60 10.93
CA GLY A 326 0.24 17.85 12.21
C GLY A 326 -0.69 19.07 12.27
N LYS A 327 -1.01 19.70 11.13
CA LYS A 327 -2.04 20.76 11.07
C LYS A 327 -3.45 20.29 11.49
N PRO A 328 -3.94 19.10 11.09
CA PRO A 328 -5.28 18.67 11.50
C PRO A 328 -5.30 18.32 12.99
N VAL A 329 -6.36 18.74 13.67
CA VAL A 329 -6.56 18.50 15.11
C VAL A 329 -7.73 17.55 15.38
N ARG A 330 -8.64 17.37 14.42
CA ARG A 330 -9.75 16.42 14.52
C ARG A 330 -10.30 16.01 13.17
N ILE A 331 -11.02 14.90 13.17
CA ILE A 331 -11.88 14.47 12.06
C ILE A 331 -13.18 15.30 12.15
N LEU A 332 -13.55 15.99 11.07
CA LEU A 332 -14.84 16.68 10.97
C LEU A 332 -15.93 15.70 10.54
N SER A 333 -15.65 14.89 9.53
CA SER A 333 -16.58 13.88 9.03
C SER A 333 -15.82 12.76 8.32
N ASP A 334 -16.42 11.57 8.31
CA ASP A 334 -15.96 10.44 7.52
C ASP A 334 -17.19 9.73 6.96
N ASN A 335 -17.41 9.87 5.66
CA ASN A 335 -18.50 9.18 4.97
C ASN A 335 -17.97 8.16 3.96
N ARG A 336 -16.71 7.71 4.11
CA ARG A 336 -16.14 6.65 3.26
C ARG A 336 -16.92 5.35 3.42
N ILE A 337 -16.84 4.48 2.43
CA ILE A 337 -17.68 3.28 2.35
C ILE A 337 -17.00 2.13 3.08
N ALA A 338 -17.61 1.63 4.15
CA ALA A 338 -17.06 0.56 4.98
C ALA A 338 -16.98 -0.79 4.23
N PRO A 339 -16.19 -1.76 4.71
CA PRO A 339 -16.10 -3.09 4.09
C PRO A 339 -17.48 -3.74 3.92
N LEU A 340 -17.80 -4.19 2.71
CA LEU A 340 -19.08 -4.82 2.36
C LEU A 340 -20.32 -3.91 2.53
N GLU A 341 -20.13 -2.62 2.77
CA GLU A 341 -21.23 -1.66 2.88
C GLU A 341 -21.78 -1.29 1.49
N THR A 342 -23.11 -1.20 1.39
CA THR A 342 -23.82 -0.57 0.28
C THR A 342 -24.44 0.75 0.74
N ARG A 343 -24.02 1.86 0.14
CA ARG A 343 -24.64 3.19 0.26
C ARG A 343 -25.69 3.37 -0.82
N ARG A 344 -26.90 3.77 -0.43
CA ARG A 344 -28.00 4.08 -1.36
C ARG A 344 -28.17 5.58 -1.49
N GLU A 345 -27.76 6.12 -2.63
CA GLU A 345 -27.81 7.56 -2.92
C GLU A 345 -29.01 7.89 -3.81
N LYS A 346 -29.73 8.96 -3.48
CA LYS A 346 -30.88 9.43 -4.25
C LYS A 346 -30.55 10.78 -4.88
N PHE A 347 -30.82 10.90 -6.17
CA PHE A 347 -30.63 12.10 -6.96
C PHE A 347 -31.96 12.50 -7.60
N THR A 348 -32.22 13.80 -7.65
CA THR A 348 -33.39 14.36 -8.32
C THR A 348 -32.93 15.30 -9.42
N PHE A 349 -33.41 15.08 -10.65
CA PHE A 349 -33.13 15.90 -11.82
C PHE A 349 -34.42 16.55 -12.32
N PHE A 350 -34.30 17.70 -12.97
CA PHE A 350 -35.42 18.41 -13.60
C PHE A 350 -35.13 18.60 -15.08
N VAL A 351 -35.64 17.71 -15.92
CA VAL A 351 -35.33 17.64 -17.35
C VAL A 351 -36.60 17.72 -18.22
N PRO A 352 -36.52 18.31 -19.42
CA PRO A 352 -37.65 18.35 -20.36
C PRO A 352 -38.21 16.96 -20.66
N GLU A 353 -39.52 16.88 -20.93
CA GLU A 353 -40.23 15.64 -21.28
C GLU A 353 -39.86 15.12 -22.67
N GLU A 354 -38.63 14.64 -22.82
CA GLU A 354 -38.12 14.07 -24.06
C GLU A 354 -38.06 12.54 -24.00
N LYS A 355 -38.24 11.90 -25.16
CA LYS A 355 -38.27 10.43 -25.31
C LYS A 355 -36.88 9.78 -25.42
N ASP A 356 -35.82 10.57 -25.65
CA ASP A 356 -34.48 10.06 -25.99
C ASP A 356 -33.41 10.30 -24.91
N GLN A 357 -33.81 10.27 -23.64
CA GLN A 357 -32.91 10.42 -22.49
C GLN A 357 -32.52 9.07 -21.89
N LYS A 358 -31.28 8.97 -21.39
CA LYS A 358 -30.74 7.84 -20.63
C LYS A 358 -30.12 8.32 -19.32
N VAL A 359 -30.16 7.46 -18.31
CA VAL A 359 -29.43 7.66 -17.05
C VAL A 359 -28.16 6.84 -17.09
N SER A 360 -27.03 7.45 -16.74
CA SER A 360 -25.78 6.74 -16.52
C SER A 360 -25.17 7.13 -15.18
N ALA A 361 -24.35 6.25 -14.62
CA ALA A 361 -23.62 6.50 -13.39
C ALA A 361 -22.17 6.05 -13.56
N ALA A 362 -21.24 6.81 -13.01
CA ALA A 362 -19.82 6.49 -13.00
C ALA A 362 -19.23 6.80 -11.63
N VAL A 363 -18.21 6.04 -11.23
CA VAL A 363 -17.50 6.26 -9.98
C VAL A 363 -16.03 6.52 -10.26
N PHE A 364 -15.50 7.58 -9.67
CA PHE A 364 -14.14 8.04 -9.90
C PHE A 364 -13.36 8.01 -8.59
N TYR A 365 -12.15 7.49 -8.65
CA TYR A 365 -11.15 7.77 -7.65
C TYR A 365 -10.53 9.14 -7.95
N SER A 366 -10.52 10.03 -6.97
CA SER A 366 -10.01 11.39 -7.10
C SER A 366 -8.94 11.65 -6.05
N HIS A 367 -7.82 12.21 -6.51
CA HIS A 367 -6.74 12.72 -5.70
C HIS A 367 -6.19 13.96 -6.43
N THR A 368 -6.07 15.08 -5.72
CA THR A 368 -5.69 16.36 -6.32
C THR A 368 -4.36 16.81 -5.71
N PRO A 369 -3.21 16.42 -6.30
CA PRO A 369 -1.93 16.97 -5.90
C PRO A 369 -1.91 18.46 -6.26
N ARG A 370 -1.33 19.29 -5.40
CA ARG A 370 -1.11 20.70 -5.71
C ARG A 370 0.11 20.80 -6.61
N ILE A 371 -0.09 21.18 -7.86
CA ILE A 371 1.02 21.51 -8.75
C ILE A 371 1.48 22.92 -8.39
N VAL A 372 2.76 23.07 -8.04
CA VAL A 372 3.37 24.39 -7.80
C VAL A 372 3.25 25.20 -9.09
N GLN A 373 2.45 26.26 -9.09
CA GLN A 373 2.46 27.21 -10.20
C GLN A 373 3.61 28.20 -9.99
N PRO A 374 4.43 28.47 -11.01
CA PRO A 374 5.45 29.51 -10.92
C PRO A 374 4.76 30.85 -10.63
N SER A 375 5.18 31.52 -9.56
CA SER A 375 4.82 32.92 -9.36
C SER A 375 5.80 33.77 -10.16
N PRO A 376 5.33 34.59 -11.11
CA PRO A 376 6.21 35.53 -11.78
C PRO A 376 6.77 36.52 -10.74
N ILE A 377 8.07 36.77 -10.82
CA ILE A 377 8.69 37.86 -10.07
C ILE A 377 8.49 39.13 -10.88
N HIS A 378 7.51 39.94 -10.47
CA HIS A 378 7.30 41.26 -11.04
C HIS A 378 8.02 42.29 -10.20
N ILE A 379 9.10 42.86 -10.74
CA ILE A 379 9.71 44.07 -10.21
C ILE A 379 9.16 45.23 -11.04
N LYS A 380 8.41 46.14 -10.41
CA LYS A 380 7.85 47.33 -11.07
C LYS A 380 9.00 48.28 -11.42
N LEU A 381 9.46 48.25 -12.67
CA LEU A 381 10.55 49.11 -13.14
C LEU A 381 10.06 50.54 -13.43
N HIS A 382 8.86 50.67 -13.98
CA HIS A 382 8.24 51.95 -14.30
C HIS A 382 6.71 51.78 -14.40
N GLU A 383 5.98 52.86 -14.16
CA GLU A 383 4.52 52.91 -14.33
C GLU A 383 4.16 54.23 -15.00
N VAL A 384 3.34 54.15 -16.03
CA VAL A 384 2.75 55.31 -16.70
C VAL A 384 1.25 55.22 -16.56
N GLN A 385 0.63 56.30 -16.14
CA GLN A 385 -0.83 56.42 -16.05
C GLN A 385 -1.26 57.52 -17.01
N GLN A 386 -2.25 57.23 -17.85
CA GLN A 386 -2.87 58.21 -18.74
C GLN A 386 -4.35 58.25 -18.41
N ALA A 387 -4.86 59.44 -18.11
CA ALA A 387 -6.29 59.64 -17.97
C ALA A 387 -6.97 59.36 -19.31
N ILE A 388 -8.04 58.59 -19.30
CA ILE A 388 -8.96 58.55 -20.43
C ILE A 388 -9.65 59.93 -20.42
N GLY A 389 -9.35 60.72 -21.44
CA GLY A 389 -9.91 62.06 -21.62
C GLY A 389 -11.44 62.01 -21.78
N PRO A 390 -12.12 63.17 -21.64
CA PRO A 390 -13.58 63.25 -21.66
C PRO A 390 -14.21 62.67 -22.93
#